data_AF-A0A1D2WH24-F1
#
_entry.id   AF-A0A1D2WH24-F1
#
_cell.length_a   1.000
_cell.length_b   1.000
_cell.length_c   1.000
_cell.angle_alpha   90.00
_cell.angle_beta   90.00
_cell.angle_gamma   90.00
#
_symmetry.space_group_name_H-M   'P 1'
#
loop_
_entity.id
_entity.type
_entity.pdbx_description
1 polymer ?
#
loop_
_entity_poly.entity_id
_entity_poly.type
_entity_poly.pdbx_seq_one_letter_code
_entity_poly.pdbx_strand_id
1 'polypeptide(L)' 'MVLRLIIFLIAKWNLRTKLDDDNETFPDQKGESTKRTTMIWIFFKFQGITELITPKKGK' A
#
# COMPACT_ATOMS: atom_id res chain seq x y z
N MET A 1 -1.55 22.48 -3.76
CA MET A 1 -2.61 21.58 -4.26
C MET A 1 -2.05 20.57 -5.27
N VAL A 2 -1.41 20.99 -6.36
CA VAL A 2 -0.86 20.10 -7.41
C VAL A 2 0.24 19.13 -6.91
N LEU A 3 1.22 19.62 -6.15
CA LEU A 3 2.35 18.80 -5.68
C LEU A 3 1.91 17.58 -4.87
N ARG A 4 0.89 17.74 -4.02
CA ARG A 4 0.34 16.64 -3.19
C ARG A 4 -0.29 15.55 -4.07
N LEU A 5 -0.95 15.93 -5.16
CA LEU A 5 -1.56 14.99 -6.10
C LEU A 5 -0.51 14.22 -6.90
N ILE A 6 0.59 14.87 -7.28
CA ILE A 6 1.72 14.23 -7.98
C ILE A 6 2.35 13.17 -7.07
N ILE A 7 2.67 13.54 -5.82
CA ILE A 7 3.22 12.61 -4.83
C ILE A 7 2.26 11.44 -4.60
N PHE A 8 0.96 11.72 -4.51
CA PHE A 8 -0.07 10.70 -4.36
C PHE A 8 -0.13 9.74 -5.56
N LEU A 9 -0.08 10.25 -6.79
CA LEU A 9 -0.07 9.41 -8.00
C LEU A 9 1.15 8.49 -8.04
N ILE A 10 2.34 9.04 -7.74
CA ILE A 10 3.60 8.28 -7.77
C ILE A 10 3.58 7.17 -6.71
N ALA A 11 3.14 7.47 -5.49
CA ALA A 11 3.02 6.47 -4.42
C ALA A 11 2.01 5.38 -4.79
N LYS A 12 0.84 5.74 -5.35
CA LYS A 12 -0.18 4.80 -5.82
C LYS A 12 0.35 3.88 -6.92
N TRP A 13 1.14 4.43 -7.83
CA TRP A 13 1.73 3.66 -8.92
C TRP A 13 2.76 2.66 -8.40
N ASN A 14 3.72 3.12 -7.60
CA ASN A 14 4.77 2.27 -7.01
C ASN A 14 4.17 1.12 -6.17
N LEU A 15 3.16 1.43 -5.36
CA LEU A 15 2.44 0.45 -4.55
C LEU A 15 1.75 -0.64 -5.40
N ARG A 16 1.10 -0.26 -6.51
CA ARG A 16 0.46 -1.23 -7.41
C ARG A 16 1.48 -2.10 -8.11
N THR A 17 2.59 -1.52 -8.56
CA THR A 17 3.67 -2.26 -9.21
C THR A 17 4.27 -3.29 -8.27
N LYS A 18 4.55 -2.92 -7.01
CA LYS A 18 5.06 -3.86 -6.01
C LYS A 18 4.06 -4.95 -5.64
N LEU A 19 2.79 -4.60 -5.46
CA LEU A 19 1.74 -5.60 -5.18
C LEU A 19 1.57 -6.62 -6.30
N ASP A 20 1.72 -6.21 -7.57
CA ASP A 20 1.63 -7.13 -8.70
C ASP A 20 2.89 -8.01 -8.83
N ASP A 21 4.08 -7.43 -8.59
CA ASP A 21 5.37 -8.14 -8.62
C ASP A 21 5.45 -9.22 -7.52
N ASP A 22 5.07 -8.87 -6.29
CA ASP A 22 5.07 -9.79 -5.15
C ASP A 22 3.87 -10.77 -5.15
N ASN A 23 2.94 -10.65 -6.11
CA ASN A 23 1.63 -11.34 -6.12
C ASN A 23 0.84 -11.18 -4.81
N GLU A 24 1.16 -10.16 -4.02
CA GLU A 24 0.50 -9.89 -2.76
C GLU A 24 -0.81 -9.13 -3.00
N THR A 25 -1.79 -9.43 -2.15
CA THR A 25 -3.09 -8.78 -2.21
C THR A 25 -3.33 -8.05 -0.92
N PHE A 26 -3.69 -6.77 -1.04
CA PHE A 26 -4.13 -6.01 0.11
C PHE A 26 -5.63 -6.26 0.35
N PRO A 27 -6.07 -6.43 1.60
CA PRO A 27 -7.48 -6.53 1.91
C PRO A 27 -8.16 -5.18 1.63
N ASP A 28 -9.29 -5.22 0.94
CA ASP A 28 -10.13 -4.05 0.68
C ASP A 28 -10.95 -3.67 1.93
N GLN A 29 -11.78 -2.62 1.86
CA GLN A 29 -12.66 -2.18 2.95
C GLN A 29 -13.56 -3.28 3.51
N LYS A 30 -13.89 -4.29 2.70
CA LYS A 30 -14.71 -5.45 3.09
C LYS A 30 -13.88 -6.65 3.55
N GLY A 31 -12.55 -6.56 3.55
CA GLY A 31 -11.65 -7.65 3.89
C GLY A 31 -11.29 -8.58 2.73
N GLU A 32 -11.82 -8.35 1.52
CA GLU A 32 -11.51 -9.17 0.34
C GLU A 32 -10.15 -8.80 -0.26
N SER A 33 -9.35 -9.81 -0.59
CA SER A 33 -8.04 -9.65 -1.21
C SER A 33 -8.16 -9.01 -2.59
N THR A 34 -7.80 -7.73 -2.69
CA THR A 34 -8.02 -6.95 -3.91
C THR A 34 -6.72 -6.30 -4.40
N LYS A 35 -6.32 -6.65 -5.63
CA LYS A 35 -5.18 -6.01 -6.33
C LYS A 35 -5.38 -4.51 -6.57
N ARG A 36 -6.64 -4.05 -6.51
CA ARG A 36 -7.06 -2.66 -6.72
C ARG A 36 -7.36 -1.93 -5.42
N THR A 37 -6.49 -2.06 -4.43
CA THR A 37 -6.70 -1.40 -3.14
C THR A 37 -6.59 0.13 -3.25
N THR A 38 -7.47 0.82 -2.52
CA THR A 38 -7.47 2.28 -2.46
C THR A 38 -6.38 2.75 -1.50
N MET A 39 -5.51 3.64 -1.95
CA MET A 39 -4.37 4.16 -1.18
C MET A 39 -4.79 4.80 0.17
N ILE A 40 -6.00 5.36 0.24
CA ILE A 40 -6.63 5.84 1.48
C ILE A 40 -6.77 4.71 2.50
N TRP A 41 -7.17 3.51 2.07
CA TRP A 41 -7.34 2.36 2.95
C TRP A 41 -6.02 1.84 3.50
N ILE A 42 -5.00 1.83 2.65
CA ILE A 42 -3.64 1.48 3.05
C ILE A 42 -3.16 2.46 4.11
N PHE A 43 -3.40 3.75 3.91
CA PHE A 43 -3.10 4.76 4.91
C PHE A 43 -3.86 4.54 6.23
N PHE A 44 -5.11 4.10 6.17
CA PHE A 44 -5.90 3.72 7.36
C PHE A 44 -5.32 2.50 8.09
N LYS A 45 -4.76 1.50 7.40
CA LYS A 45 -4.08 0.39 8.08
C LYS A 45 -2.77 0.79 8.72
N PHE A 46 -2.07 1.75 8.12
CA PHE A 46 -0.85 2.30 8.69
C PHE A 46 -1.13 3.37 9.76
N GLN A 47 -2.35 3.91 9.85
CA GLN A 47 -2.76 4.75 10.97
C GLN A 47 -2.75 3.94 12.26
N GLY A 48 -1.82 4.27 13.17
CA GLY A 48 -1.61 3.56 14.43
C GLY A 48 -0.44 2.56 14.40
N ILE A 49 0.17 2.33 13.23
CA ILE A 49 1.44 1.61 13.13
C ILE A 49 2.57 2.63 13.17
N THR A 50 3.10 2.88 14.36
CA THR A 50 4.26 3.77 14.57
C THR A 50 5.56 3.09 14.12
N GLU A 51 5.62 1.76 14.18
CA GLU A 51 6.80 0.97 13.83
C GLU A 51 6.37 -0.32 13.12
N LEU A 52 6.86 -0.51 11.89
CA LEU A 52 6.65 -1.75 11.13
C LEU A 52 7.95 -2.56 11.19
N ILE A 53 7.96 -3.62 11.99
CA ILE A 53 9.06 -4.58 12.05
C ILE A 53 8.81 -5.64 10.98
N THR A 54 9.36 -5.44 9.79
CA THR A 54 9.39 -6.50 8.77
C THR A 54 10.54 -7.45 9.09
N PRO A 55 10.29 -8.77 9.27
CA PRO A 55 11.38 -9.73 9.35
C PRO A 55 12.12 -9.68 8.01
N LYS A 56 13.35 -9.16 8.02
CA LYS A 56 14.24 -9.26 6.87
C LYS A 56 14.41 -10.76 6.61
N LYS A 57 13.80 -11.28 5.54
CA LYS A 57 14.22 -12.56 4.96
C LYS A 57 15.66 -12.35 4.53
N GLY A 58 16.59 -12.74 5.40
CA GLY A 58 18.00 -12.82 5.09
C GLY A 58 18.16 -13.71 3.86
N LYS A 59 18.85 -13.19 2.86
CA LYS A 59 19.68 -14.01 1.98
C LYS A 59 21.05 -14.08 2.62
#